data_AF-A0A7X6UNQ0-F1
#
_entry.id   AF-A0A7X6UNQ0-F1
#
_cell.length_a   1.000
_cell.length_b   1.000
_cell.length_c   1.000
_cell.angle_alpha   90.00
_cell.angle_beta   90.00
_cell.angle_gamma   90.00
#
_symmetry.space_group_name_H-M   'P 1'
#
loop_
_entity.id
_entity.type
_entity.pdbx_description
1 polymer ?
#
loop_
_entity_poly.entity_id
_entity_poly.type
_entity_poly.pdbx_seq_one_letter_code
_entity_poly.pdbx_strand_id
1 'polypeptide(L)'
;MLCSYATSGIAQSTKTGTVNRPEVETPEEIQMEAPVQIGERLELFVDRHLIETMTKVEFRLHEPQRLPLPESPLTGAYMTIIKDGDLHRAYYRGDDPDYTGRRNYSGHPGEITCYAESRDGHEWTFPALGLFDVNGTHSNNVILAKEPPFHHNFSPFLDTRPGVDQNERFKALAGHPGFNRNNLGGLHSFASPDGIHWKKSSDKPVIPYQQSWSHAFDSQNVSFWSEAEQLYVAYFRTWTRLST
;
A
#
# COMPACT_ATOMS: atom_id res chain seq x y z
N MET A 1 -14.09 -49.39 11.76
CA MET A 1 -14.39 -49.95 10.43
C MET A 1 -13.08 -50.48 9.87
N LEU A 2 -12.89 -51.79 9.97
CA LEU A 2 -11.73 -52.54 9.50
C LEU A 2 -11.94 -52.95 8.04
N CYS A 3 -10.88 -52.90 7.21
CA CYS A 3 -10.62 -53.82 6.10
C CYS A 3 -9.18 -53.54 5.62
N SER A 4 -8.15 -54.27 6.06
CA SER A 4 -7.68 -55.60 5.60
C SER A 4 -7.27 -55.65 4.13
N TYR A 5 -5.95 -55.66 3.89
CA TYR A 5 -5.32 -56.03 2.63
C TYR A 5 -5.22 -57.57 2.54
N ALA A 6 -5.67 -58.13 1.42
CA ALA A 6 -5.56 -59.56 1.12
C ALA A 6 -4.23 -59.87 0.40
N THR A 7 -3.52 -60.86 0.93
CA THR A 7 -2.36 -61.52 0.31
C THR A 7 -2.80 -62.66 -0.60
N SER A 8 -2.18 -62.76 -1.78
CA SER A 8 -1.88 -64.01 -2.49
C SER A 8 -0.86 -63.66 -3.58
N GLY A 9 0.09 -64.47 -4.00
CA GLY A 9 0.47 -65.85 -3.74
C GLY A 9 1.57 -66.13 -4.77
N ILE A 10 2.72 -66.65 -4.34
CA ILE A 10 3.86 -66.89 -5.21
C ILE A 10 3.62 -68.16 -6.02
N ALA A 11 3.72 -68.08 -7.34
CA ALA A 11 3.91 -69.24 -8.22
C ALA A 11 5.18 -69.01 -9.04
N GLN A 12 6.21 -69.82 -8.78
CA GLN A 12 7.40 -69.90 -9.62
C GLN A 12 7.09 -70.81 -10.82
N SER A 13 7.32 -70.31 -12.02
CA SER A 13 7.41 -71.11 -13.24
C SER A 13 8.81 -70.91 -13.83
N THR A 14 9.54 -72.00 -13.91
CA THR A 14 10.86 -72.12 -14.53
C THR A 14 10.73 -72.08 -16.05
N LYS A 15 11.40 -71.10 -16.67
CA LYS A 15 11.77 -71.18 -18.09
C LYS A 15 13.24 -70.79 -18.27
N THR A 16 13.99 -71.75 -18.76
CA THR A 16 15.31 -71.61 -19.36
C THR A 16 15.19 -70.79 -20.65
N GLY A 17 16.00 -69.75 -20.79
CA GLY A 17 16.08 -68.94 -22.01
C GLY A 17 17.18 -67.92 -21.92
N THR A 18 18.25 -68.16 -22.69
CA THR A 18 19.28 -67.22 -23.18
C THR A 18 19.47 -65.88 -22.46
N VAL A 19 20.67 -65.70 -21.90
CA VAL A 19 21.19 -64.39 -21.47
C VAL A 19 21.28 -63.48 -22.70
N ASN A 20 20.25 -62.66 -22.91
CA ASN A 20 20.38 -61.51 -23.79
C ASN A 20 21.18 -60.45 -23.04
N ARG A 21 22.35 -60.13 -23.58
CA ARG A 21 23.15 -58.98 -23.17
C ARG A 21 22.26 -57.73 -23.31
N PRO A 22 22.04 -56.91 -22.27
CA PRO A 22 21.25 -55.70 -22.43
C PRO A 22 21.95 -54.84 -23.50
N GLU A 23 21.20 -54.46 -24.52
CA GLU A 23 21.62 -53.40 -25.43
C GLU A 23 21.93 -52.16 -24.58
N VAL A 24 23.08 -51.56 -24.84
CA VAL A 24 23.43 -50.28 -24.25
C VAL A 24 22.39 -49.29 -24.75
N GLU A 25 21.46 -48.89 -23.88
CA GLU A 25 20.56 -47.77 -24.15
C GLU A 25 21.43 -46.58 -24.56
N THR A 26 21.28 -46.16 -25.82
CA THR A 26 21.86 -44.92 -26.33
C THR A 26 21.40 -43.79 -25.42
N PRO A 27 22.29 -42.84 -25.05
CA PRO A 27 21.89 -41.72 -24.20
C PRO A 27 20.70 -41.01 -24.83
N GLU A 28 19.60 -40.87 -24.08
CA GLU A 28 18.48 -40.02 -24.47
C GLU A 28 19.03 -38.64 -24.83
N GLU A 29 18.82 -38.25 -26.09
CA GLU A 29 19.23 -36.97 -26.62
C GLU A 29 18.42 -35.89 -25.88
N ILE A 30 19.07 -35.17 -24.96
CA ILE A 30 18.42 -34.11 -24.19
C ILE A 30 17.98 -33.04 -25.18
N GLN A 31 16.69 -33.01 -25.48
CA GLN A 31 16.10 -32.03 -26.37
C GLN A 31 16.15 -30.67 -25.67
N MET A 32 17.17 -29.87 -25.98
CA MET A 32 17.29 -28.51 -25.45
C MET A 32 16.15 -27.65 -25.99
N GLU A 33 15.24 -27.24 -25.11
CA GLU A 33 14.25 -26.22 -25.42
C GLU A 33 14.95 -24.89 -25.75
N ALA A 34 14.43 -24.18 -26.75
CA ALA A 34 14.98 -22.89 -27.15
C ALA A 34 14.86 -21.86 -26.01
N PRO A 35 15.88 -21.01 -25.78
CA PRO A 35 15.85 -20.04 -24.69
C PRO A 35 14.67 -19.06 -24.86
N VAL A 36 13.93 -18.83 -23.78
CA VAL A 36 12.78 -17.93 -23.74
C VAL A 36 13.26 -16.48 -23.93
N GLN A 37 12.74 -15.78 -24.94
CA GLN A 37 13.05 -14.37 -25.19
C GLN A 37 12.27 -13.47 -24.24
N ILE A 38 12.96 -12.94 -23.23
CA ILE A 38 12.37 -12.07 -22.20
C ILE A 38 12.58 -10.57 -22.46
N GLY A 39 13.67 -10.19 -23.14
CA GLY A 39 13.99 -8.78 -23.41
C GLY A 39 14.13 -7.94 -22.13
N GLU A 40 13.52 -6.76 -22.10
CA GLU A 40 13.53 -5.84 -20.95
C GLU A 40 12.27 -5.98 -20.06
N ARG A 41 11.50 -7.07 -20.24
CA ARG A 41 10.27 -7.26 -19.48
C ARG A 41 10.59 -7.58 -18.02
N LEU A 42 9.80 -7.01 -17.11
CA LEU A 42 9.76 -7.45 -15.73
C LEU A 42 8.95 -8.75 -15.67
N GLU A 43 9.61 -9.84 -15.30
CA GLU A 43 9.03 -11.18 -15.22
C GLU A 43 8.97 -11.64 -13.76
N LEU A 44 7.87 -12.27 -13.38
CA LEU A 44 7.71 -12.83 -12.03
C LEU A 44 8.19 -14.29 -12.01
N PHE A 45 9.00 -14.65 -11.00
CA PHE A 45 9.35 -16.06 -10.74
C PHE A 45 8.26 -16.74 -9.90
N VAL A 46 7.19 -17.14 -10.57
CA VAL A 46 6.04 -17.83 -9.93
C VAL A 46 5.91 -19.29 -10.34
N ASP A 47 6.68 -19.72 -11.35
CA ASP A 47 6.68 -21.08 -11.88
C ASP A 47 8.03 -21.46 -12.50
N ARG A 48 8.12 -22.65 -13.10
CA ARG A 48 9.36 -23.19 -13.68
C ARG A 48 9.65 -22.67 -15.09
N HIS A 49 8.78 -21.88 -15.71
CA HIS A 49 8.90 -21.51 -17.12
C HIS A 49 10.20 -20.75 -17.43
N LEU A 50 10.64 -19.89 -16.52
CA LEU A 50 11.88 -19.11 -16.64
C LEU A 50 13.03 -19.65 -15.76
N ILE A 51 12.86 -20.82 -15.14
CA ILE A 51 13.83 -21.38 -14.20
C ILE A 51 14.37 -22.71 -14.73
N GLU A 52 15.62 -22.69 -15.19
CA GLU A 52 16.34 -23.89 -15.62
C GLU A 52 16.70 -24.80 -14.44
N THR A 53 17.19 -24.25 -13.33
CA THR A 53 17.63 -25.05 -12.18
C THR A 53 17.25 -24.43 -10.83
N MET A 54 16.87 -25.29 -9.88
CA MET A 54 16.63 -24.93 -8.48
C MET A 54 17.52 -25.80 -7.60
N THR A 55 18.36 -25.18 -6.76
CA THR A 55 19.23 -25.91 -5.83
C THR A 55 18.90 -25.50 -4.40
N LYS A 56 18.38 -26.44 -3.61
CA LYS A 56 17.99 -26.24 -2.20
C LYS A 56 16.99 -25.08 -2.00
N VAL A 57 16.13 -24.85 -3.00
CA VAL A 57 15.04 -23.87 -2.96
C VAL A 57 13.77 -24.49 -3.55
N GLU A 58 12.61 -23.98 -3.16
CA GLU A 58 11.29 -24.40 -3.66
C GLU A 58 10.38 -23.19 -3.89
N PHE A 59 9.39 -23.34 -4.75
CA PHE A 59 8.28 -22.40 -4.80
C PHE A 59 7.34 -22.68 -3.64
N ARG A 60 7.05 -21.66 -2.84
CA ARG A 60 6.14 -21.78 -1.73
C ARG A 60 5.11 -20.67 -1.78
N LEU A 61 3.85 -21.06 -1.92
CA LEU A 61 2.75 -20.16 -1.66
C LEU A 61 2.66 -19.95 -0.15
N HIS A 62 2.81 -18.69 0.29
CA HIS A 62 2.68 -18.35 1.70
C HIS A 62 1.21 -18.40 2.11
N GLU A 63 0.90 -19.16 3.17
CA GLU A 63 -0.43 -19.15 3.77
C GLU A 63 -0.55 -17.94 4.70
N PRO A 64 -1.61 -17.10 4.56
CA PRO A 64 -1.86 -16.00 5.47
C PRO A 64 -1.92 -16.50 6.92
N GLN A 65 -1.05 -15.95 7.77
CA GLN A 65 -1.08 -16.24 9.19
C GLN A 65 -1.91 -15.18 9.90
N ARG A 66 -2.83 -15.61 10.76
CA ARG A 66 -3.59 -14.67 11.60
C ARG A 66 -2.64 -14.11 12.67
N LEU A 67 -2.34 -12.83 12.55
CA LEU A 67 -1.64 -12.09 13.59
C LEU A 67 -2.61 -11.77 14.74
N PRO A 68 -2.13 -11.74 16.00
CA PRO A 68 -2.92 -11.21 17.10
C PRO A 68 -3.31 -9.75 16.78
N LEU A 69 -4.50 -9.35 17.17
CA LEU A 69 -4.86 -7.94 17.12
C LEU A 69 -4.06 -7.19 18.20
N PRO A 70 -3.61 -5.95 17.94
CA PRO A 70 -3.10 -5.10 19.01
C PRO A 70 -4.21 -4.80 20.02
N GLU A 71 -3.81 -4.46 21.25
CA GLU A 71 -4.75 -4.04 22.29
C GLU A 71 -5.43 -2.72 21.89
N SER A 72 -4.66 -1.82 21.28
CA SER A 72 -5.10 -0.52 20.79
C SER A 72 -4.91 -0.44 19.27
N PRO A 73 -5.84 -1.00 18.47
CA PRO A 73 -5.72 -0.99 17.02
C PRO A 73 -5.91 0.41 16.43
N LEU A 74 -5.10 0.70 15.42
CA LEU A 74 -5.31 1.84 14.55
C LEU A 74 -6.61 1.66 13.75
N THR A 75 -7.50 2.66 13.80
CA THR A 75 -8.79 2.65 13.10
C THR A 75 -8.97 3.93 12.30
N GLY A 76 -9.65 3.86 11.15
CA GLY A 76 -9.88 5.02 10.30
C GLY A 76 -9.82 4.67 8.81
N ALA A 77 -9.87 5.71 7.97
CA ALA A 77 -9.74 5.60 6.52
C ALA A 77 -8.57 6.44 6.01
N TYR A 78 -8.15 6.21 4.76
CA TYR A 78 -7.07 6.95 4.09
C TYR A 78 -5.85 7.16 4.97
N MET A 79 -5.19 6.03 5.21
CA MET A 79 -4.14 5.90 6.21
C MET A 79 -2.77 5.99 5.57
N THR A 80 -1.86 6.71 6.21
CA THR A 80 -0.45 6.74 5.87
C THR A 80 0.34 6.31 7.09
N ILE A 81 1.29 5.38 6.93
CA ILE A 81 2.26 5.04 7.96
C ILE A 81 3.65 5.43 7.45
N ILE A 82 4.34 6.27 8.21
CA ILE A 82 5.71 6.73 7.92
C ILE A 82 6.63 6.20 9.01
N LYS A 83 7.73 5.55 8.63
CA LYS A 83 8.80 5.20 9.56
C LYS A 83 9.81 6.34 9.64
N ASP A 84 9.91 6.98 10.79
CA ASP A 84 10.82 8.08 11.12
C ASP A 84 11.73 7.64 12.28
N GLY A 85 12.91 7.11 11.94
CA GLY A 85 13.79 6.45 12.90
C GLY A 85 13.14 5.21 13.52
N ASP A 86 13.06 5.18 14.84
CA ASP A 86 12.47 4.08 15.63
C ASP A 86 10.94 4.19 15.82
N LEU A 87 10.30 5.14 15.14
CA LEU A 87 8.89 5.44 15.30
C LEU A 87 8.13 5.26 13.98
N HIS A 88 7.06 4.47 14.03
CA HIS A 88 6.02 4.46 13.01
C HIS A 88 4.98 5.52 13.38
N ARG A 89 4.78 6.47 12.48
CA ARG A 89 3.83 7.57 12.59
C ARG A 89 2.65 7.27 11.67
N ALA A 90 1.48 7.09 12.24
CA ALA A 90 0.25 6.90 11.50
C ALA A 90 -0.52 8.21 11.38
N TYR A 91 -1.03 8.46 10.18
CA TYR A 91 -1.90 9.57 9.84
C TYR A 91 -3.16 8.98 9.21
N TYR A 92 -4.32 9.36 9.70
CA TYR A 92 -5.55 8.73 9.25
C TYR A 92 -6.73 9.70 9.33
N ARG A 93 -7.70 9.50 8.44
CA ARG A 93 -8.96 10.23 8.47
C ARG A 93 -9.88 9.66 9.53
N GLY A 94 -10.40 10.54 10.38
CA GLY A 94 -11.52 10.31 11.27
C GLY A 94 -12.69 11.24 10.95
N ASP A 95 -13.72 11.15 11.78
CA ASP A 95 -14.89 12.02 11.77
C ASP A 95 -15.01 12.73 13.11
N ASP A 96 -15.26 14.04 13.10
CA ASP A 96 -15.66 14.79 14.29
C ASP A 96 -17.10 14.37 14.68
N PRO A 97 -17.32 13.73 15.84
CA PRO A 97 -18.65 13.30 16.29
C PRO A 97 -19.62 14.48 16.50
N ASP A 98 -19.11 15.65 16.87
CA ASP A 98 -19.94 16.83 17.18
C ASP A 98 -20.40 17.58 15.91
N TYR A 99 -19.86 17.22 14.75
CA TYR A 99 -20.25 17.88 13.50
C TYR A 99 -21.70 17.53 13.10
N THR A 100 -22.58 18.53 13.12
CA THR A 100 -24.02 18.39 12.80
C THR A 100 -24.38 18.74 11.35
N GLY A 101 -23.40 19.16 10.56
CA GLY A 101 -23.63 19.54 9.17
C GLY A 101 -23.76 18.35 8.22
N ARG A 102 -23.88 18.65 6.93
CA ARG A 102 -24.05 17.65 5.85
C ARG A 102 -22.78 16.81 5.68
N ARG A 103 -22.93 15.47 5.70
CA ARG A 103 -21.81 14.49 5.62
C ARG A 103 -21.72 13.67 4.33
N ASN A 104 -22.72 13.73 3.44
CA ASN A 104 -22.78 12.89 2.24
C ASN A 104 -21.90 13.40 1.07
N TYR A 105 -20.72 13.96 1.37
CA TYR A 105 -19.75 14.39 0.36
C TYR A 105 -18.33 14.45 0.91
N SER A 106 -17.35 14.09 0.09
CA SER A 106 -15.92 14.19 0.40
C SER A 106 -15.46 15.63 0.64
N GLY A 107 -14.58 15.84 1.63
CA GLY A 107 -14.04 17.15 1.97
C GLY A 107 -15.01 18.01 2.77
N HIS A 108 -15.97 17.40 3.46
CA HIS A 108 -16.90 18.13 4.32
C HIS A 108 -16.21 18.58 5.63
N PRO A 109 -16.69 19.66 6.29
CA PRO A 109 -16.06 20.20 7.49
C PRO A 109 -16.00 19.27 8.73
N GLY A 110 -16.67 18.12 8.68
CA GLY A 110 -16.70 17.15 9.77
C GLY A 110 -15.64 16.05 9.65
N GLU A 111 -14.91 15.98 8.54
CA GLU A 111 -13.75 15.11 8.43
C GLU A 111 -12.58 15.75 9.19
N ILE A 112 -11.76 14.91 9.83
CA ILE A 112 -10.57 15.33 10.59
C ILE A 112 -9.38 14.42 10.25
N THR A 113 -8.16 14.91 10.46
CA THR A 113 -6.94 14.10 10.35
C THR A 113 -6.34 13.87 11.72
N CYS A 114 -6.16 12.60 12.07
CA CYS A 114 -5.66 12.13 13.36
C CYS A 114 -4.26 11.52 13.22
N TYR A 115 -3.58 11.38 14.36
CA TYR A 115 -2.20 10.93 14.46
C TYR A 115 -2.01 9.83 15.51
N ALA A 116 -1.20 8.82 15.23
CA ALA A 116 -0.85 7.79 16.20
C ALA A 116 0.62 7.35 16.05
N GLU A 117 1.15 6.73 17.10
CA GLU A 117 2.55 6.34 17.20
C GLU A 117 2.69 4.85 17.52
N SER A 118 3.68 4.20 16.94
CA SER A 118 4.03 2.81 17.26
C SER A 118 5.53 2.58 17.12
N ARG A 119 6.13 1.78 18.00
CA ARG A 119 7.55 1.39 17.88
C ARG A 119 7.75 0.10 17.08
N ASP A 120 6.73 -0.73 16.99
CA ASP A 120 6.77 -2.04 16.33
C ASP A 120 5.87 -2.13 15.09
N GLY A 121 5.05 -1.10 14.83
CA GLY A 121 4.07 -1.09 13.75
C GLY A 121 2.83 -1.94 14.02
N HIS A 122 2.69 -2.49 15.23
CA HIS A 122 1.60 -3.36 15.64
C HIS A 122 0.74 -2.70 16.74
N GLU A 123 1.33 -2.33 17.87
CA GLU A 123 0.63 -1.68 18.98
C GLU A 123 0.71 -0.16 18.85
N TRP A 124 -0.42 0.55 18.99
CA TRP A 124 -0.51 1.99 18.71
C TRP A 124 -0.86 2.81 19.95
N THR A 125 -0.15 3.91 20.13
CA THR A 125 -0.42 4.95 21.12
C THR A 125 -1.07 6.16 20.43
N PHE A 126 -2.11 6.70 21.04
CA PHE A 126 -2.85 7.87 20.57
C PHE A 126 -2.57 9.05 21.50
N PRO A 127 -1.54 9.88 21.22
CA PRO A 127 -1.12 10.94 22.13
C PRO A 127 -2.19 12.04 22.25
N ALA A 128 -2.39 12.57 23.45
CA ALA A 128 -3.21 13.76 23.67
C ALA A 128 -2.41 15.01 23.27
N LEU A 129 -2.55 15.42 21.99
CA LEU A 129 -1.77 16.49 21.37
C LEU A 129 -2.26 17.89 21.76
N GLY A 130 -3.56 18.07 22.02
CA GLY A 130 -4.06 19.38 22.44
C GLY A 130 -3.93 20.46 21.37
N LEU A 131 -4.29 20.15 20.12
CA LEU A 131 -4.19 21.10 19.00
C LEU A 131 -5.55 21.62 18.55
N PHE A 132 -6.62 20.84 18.72
CA PHE A 132 -7.96 21.18 18.27
C PHE A 132 -9.01 20.71 19.27
N ASP A 133 -10.06 21.50 19.47
CA ASP A 133 -11.27 21.06 20.16
C ASP A 133 -12.14 20.20 19.22
N VAL A 134 -12.26 18.91 19.54
CA VAL A 134 -13.03 17.89 18.81
C VAL A 134 -13.73 16.99 19.83
N ASN A 135 -14.99 16.62 19.58
CA ASN A 135 -15.80 15.81 20.51
C ASN A 135 -15.83 16.39 21.95
N GLY A 136 -16.00 17.70 22.07
CA GLY A 136 -16.03 18.43 23.34
C GLY A 136 -14.75 18.38 24.19
N THR A 137 -13.62 17.92 23.64
CA THR A 137 -12.35 17.80 24.37
C THR A 137 -11.17 18.36 23.57
N HIS A 138 -10.20 18.90 24.29
CA HIS A 138 -8.88 19.26 23.77
C HIS A 138 -7.88 18.09 23.91
N SER A 139 -8.17 17.11 24.75
CA SER A 139 -7.32 15.93 24.96
C SER A 139 -7.62 14.87 23.89
N ASN A 140 -7.10 15.08 22.69
CA ASN A 140 -7.25 14.18 21.54
C ASN A 140 -5.97 14.18 20.68
N ASN A 141 -5.92 13.32 19.68
CA ASN A 141 -4.78 13.10 18.78
C ASN A 141 -4.98 13.71 17.38
N VAL A 142 -5.81 14.75 17.28
CA VAL A 142 -6.13 15.42 16.01
C VAL A 142 -5.04 16.41 15.63
N ILE A 143 -4.59 16.36 14.38
CA ILE A 143 -3.53 17.24 13.84
C ILE A 143 -4.02 18.24 12.79
N LEU A 144 -5.20 17.99 12.19
CA LEU A 144 -5.89 18.92 11.30
C LEU A 144 -7.40 18.78 11.49
N ALA A 145 -8.09 19.90 11.70
CA ALA A 145 -9.55 19.96 11.76
C ALA A 145 -10.06 21.33 11.30
N LYS A 146 -11.35 21.41 10.97
CA LYS A 146 -12.08 22.66 10.67
C LYS A 146 -11.55 23.47 9.47
N GLU A 147 -10.70 22.87 8.64
CA GLU A 147 -10.21 23.41 7.36
C GLU A 147 -10.60 22.52 6.15
N PRO A 148 -11.90 22.40 5.83
CA PRO A 148 -12.28 21.69 4.60
C PRO A 148 -11.72 22.43 3.38
N PRO A 149 -11.34 21.71 2.31
CA PRO A 149 -11.59 20.28 2.08
C PRO A 149 -10.34 19.40 2.30
N PHE A 150 -9.47 19.76 3.25
CA PHE A 150 -8.11 19.16 3.33
C PHE A 150 -8.03 17.83 4.08
N HIS A 151 -8.97 17.53 4.98
CA HIS A 151 -8.91 16.32 5.81
C HIS A 151 -9.32 15.05 5.06
N HIS A 152 -9.98 15.19 3.91
CA HIS A 152 -10.52 14.05 3.17
C HIS A 152 -9.44 13.06 2.76
N ASN A 153 -8.31 13.55 2.26
CA ASN A 153 -7.31 12.76 1.57
C ASN A 153 -5.89 13.21 1.93
N PHE A 154 -5.71 13.72 3.15
CA PHE A 154 -4.43 14.19 3.66
C PHE A 154 -3.39 13.07 3.63
N SER A 155 -2.41 13.20 2.73
CA SER A 155 -1.43 12.15 2.45
C SER A 155 -0.01 12.68 2.70
N PRO A 156 0.51 12.53 3.93
CA PRO A 156 1.87 12.94 4.25
C PRO A 156 2.93 11.97 3.72
N PHE A 157 4.16 12.45 3.60
CA PHE A 157 5.35 11.66 3.33
C PHE A 157 6.56 12.32 3.98
N LEU A 158 7.59 11.52 4.26
CA LEU A 158 8.91 12.01 4.65
C LEU A 158 9.67 12.36 3.37
N ASP A 159 10.10 13.61 3.25
CA ASP A 159 10.82 14.08 2.07
C ASP A 159 12.28 13.59 2.10
N THR A 160 12.60 12.67 1.19
CA THR A 160 13.92 12.08 1.04
C THR A 160 14.83 12.88 0.11
N ARG A 161 14.37 14.01 -0.44
CA ARG A 161 15.19 14.86 -1.31
C ARG A 161 16.47 15.33 -0.59
N PRO A 162 17.66 15.14 -1.19
CA PRO A 162 18.91 15.66 -0.62
C PRO A 162 18.84 17.17 -0.35
N GLY A 163 19.25 17.58 0.85
CA GLY A 163 19.27 18.99 1.25
C GLY A 163 17.90 19.59 1.57
N VAL A 164 16.86 18.77 1.81
CA VAL A 164 15.57 19.28 2.30
C VAL A 164 15.75 20.08 3.60
N ASP A 165 15.06 21.23 3.68
CA ASP A 165 14.99 22.02 4.91
C ASP A 165 14.33 21.17 6.00
N GLN A 166 15.00 21.08 7.16
CA GLN A 166 14.48 20.33 8.31
C GLN A 166 13.14 20.89 8.81
N ASN A 167 12.85 22.17 8.55
CA ASN A 167 11.56 22.78 8.85
C ASN A 167 10.42 22.27 7.98
N GLU A 168 10.73 21.54 6.90
CA GLU A 168 9.77 21.01 5.94
C GLU A 168 10.03 19.54 5.59
N ARG A 169 10.71 18.81 6.49
CA ARG A 169 11.10 17.41 6.26
C ARG A 169 9.91 16.48 6.06
N PHE A 170 8.75 16.83 6.62
CA PHE A 170 7.48 16.22 6.24
C PHE A 170 6.74 17.12 5.26
N LYS A 171 6.16 16.49 4.24
CA LYS A 171 5.30 17.16 3.24
C LYS A 171 4.01 16.37 3.08
N ALA A 172 2.95 17.03 2.66
CA ALA A 172 1.68 16.35 2.37
C ALA A 172 0.95 17.01 1.22
N LEU A 173 0.10 16.23 0.54
CA LEU A 173 -0.92 16.74 -0.35
C LEU A 173 -2.31 16.51 0.25
N ALA A 174 -3.18 17.50 0.07
CA ALA A 174 -4.57 17.43 0.51
C ALA A 174 -5.47 18.38 -0.30
N GLY A 175 -6.74 18.02 -0.44
CA GLY A 175 -7.76 18.88 -1.03
C GLY A 175 -8.71 18.13 -1.96
N HIS A 176 -9.90 18.68 -2.15
CA HIS A 176 -10.96 18.10 -2.96
C HIS A 176 -11.75 19.23 -3.66
N PRO A 177 -12.23 19.07 -4.90
CA PRO A 177 -12.93 20.13 -5.66
C PRO A 177 -14.36 20.47 -5.16
N GLY A 178 -14.70 20.05 -3.94
CA GLY A 178 -16.03 20.23 -3.32
C GLY A 178 -17.12 19.30 -3.87
N PHE A 179 -18.29 19.31 -3.24
CA PHE A 179 -19.42 18.40 -3.56
C PHE A 179 -19.83 18.45 -5.03
N ASN A 180 -20.04 19.65 -5.58
CA ASN A 180 -20.44 19.84 -6.98
C ASN A 180 -19.27 19.87 -7.95
N ARG A 181 -18.02 19.72 -7.47
CA ARG A 181 -16.79 19.79 -8.29
C ARG A 181 -16.62 21.08 -9.10
N ASN A 182 -17.32 22.14 -8.71
CA ASN A 182 -17.31 23.45 -9.37
C ASN A 182 -16.40 24.45 -8.65
N ASN A 183 -15.88 24.09 -7.47
CA ASN A 183 -14.82 24.86 -6.84
C ASN A 183 -13.51 24.36 -7.46
N LEU A 184 -12.98 25.11 -8.42
CA LEU A 184 -11.72 24.82 -9.14
C LEU A 184 -10.48 24.92 -8.22
N GLY A 185 -10.53 24.26 -7.06
CA GLY A 185 -9.42 24.04 -6.15
C GLY A 185 -8.49 22.95 -6.70
N GLY A 186 -8.00 22.09 -5.83
CA GLY A 186 -7.12 20.99 -6.21
C GLY A 186 -6.40 20.43 -5.00
N LEU A 187 -5.25 19.82 -5.23
CA LEU A 187 -4.35 19.41 -4.14
C LEU A 187 -3.46 20.58 -3.77
N HIS A 188 -3.45 20.91 -2.49
CA HIS A 188 -2.58 21.88 -1.85
C HIS A 188 -1.45 21.15 -1.13
N SER A 189 -0.29 21.78 -1.07
CA SER A 189 0.85 21.26 -0.31
C SER A 189 0.83 21.78 1.13
N PHE A 190 1.25 20.91 2.03
CA PHE A 190 1.53 21.24 3.42
C PHE A 190 2.96 20.81 3.76
N ALA A 191 3.56 21.48 4.73
CA ALA A 191 4.88 21.16 5.26
C ALA A 191 4.86 21.13 6.78
N SER A 192 5.71 20.29 7.37
CA SER A 192 5.88 20.18 8.81
C SER A 192 7.32 19.78 9.19
N PRO A 193 7.89 20.35 10.28
CA PRO A 193 9.16 19.89 10.84
C PRO A 193 9.04 18.57 11.60
N ASP A 194 7.90 18.32 12.24
CA ASP A 194 7.72 17.23 13.22
C ASP A 194 6.66 16.21 12.81
N GLY A 195 5.95 16.47 11.70
CA GLY A 195 4.85 15.65 11.22
C GLY A 195 3.57 15.86 12.02
N ILE A 196 3.53 16.76 13.00
CA ILE A 196 2.38 17.00 13.87
C ILE A 196 1.81 18.40 13.63
N HIS A 197 2.68 19.40 13.56
CA HIS A 197 2.30 20.79 13.31
C HIS A 197 2.48 21.12 11.84
N TRP A 198 1.37 21.18 11.11
CA TRP A 198 1.36 21.39 9.67
C TRP A 198 1.04 22.82 9.30
N LYS A 199 1.70 23.30 8.24
CA LYS A 199 1.38 24.58 7.61
C LYS A 199 1.11 24.37 6.15
N LYS A 200 0.01 24.96 5.66
CA LYS A 200 -0.27 25.03 4.22
C LYS A 200 0.79 25.90 3.55
N SER A 201 1.47 25.38 2.53
CA SER A 201 2.59 26.09 1.89
C SER A 201 2.13 27.28 1.03
N SER A 202 0.90 27.23 0.50
CA SER A 202 0.30 28.29 -0.31
C SER A 202 -1.22 28.22 -0.34
N ASP A 203 -1.87 29.35 -0.58
CA ASP A 203 -3.31 29.42 -0.85
C ASP A 203 -3.71 28.92 -2.23
N LYS A 204 -2.75 28.67 -3.13
CA LYS A 204 -3.01 28.09 -4.46
C LYS A 204 -2.77 26.58 -4.44
N PRO A 205 -3.58 25.79 -5.18
CA PRO A 205 -3.31 24.37 -5.34
C PRO A 205 -2.00 24.18 -6.14
N VAL A 206 -1.18 23.23 -5.72
CA VAL A 206 0.02 22.81 -6.46
C VAL A 206 -0.32 21.85 -7.59
N ILE A 207 -1.45 21.13 -7.47
CA ILE A 207 -2.06 20.36 -8.56
C ILE A 207 -3.51 20.85 -8.69
N PRO A 208 -3.77 21.85 -9.56
CA PRO A 208 -5.12 22.35 -9.79
C PRO A 208 -6.02 21.28 -10.40
N TYR A 209 -7.26 21.19 -9.92
CA TYR A 209 -8.27 20.31 -10.52
C TYR A 209 -8.61 20.76 -11.94
N GLN A 210 -8.72 19.80 -12.85
CA GLN A 210 -9.19 20.03 -14.22
C GLN A 210 -10.55 19.39 -14.39
N GLN A 211 -11.47 20.06 -15.08
CA GLN A 211 -12.81 19.53 -15.35
C GLN A 211 -12.79 18.21 -16.13
N SER A 212 -11.77 18.01 -16.96
CA SER A 212 -11.51 16.76 -17.69
C SER A 212 -11.14 15.60 -16.78
N TRP A 213 -10.61 15.87 -15.58
CA TRP A 213 -10.27 14.86 -14.58
C TRP A 213 -11.48 14.50 -13.72
N SER A 214 -12.52 13.98 -14.36
CA SER A 214 -13.73 13.54 -13.66
C SER A 214 -13.36 12.62 -12.49
N HIS A 215 -14.02 12.82 -11.36
CA HIS A 215 -13.76 12.07 -10.13
C HIS A 215 -12.37 12.21 -9.50
N ALA A 216 -11.44 13.04 -10.01
CA ALA A 216 -10.13 13.19 -9.38
C ALA A 216 -10.22 13.73 -7.93
N PHE A 217 -9.20 13.35 -7.16
CA PHE A 217 -8.95 13.70 -5.75
C PHE A 217 -9.97 13.16 -4.74
N ASP A 218 -10.86 12.25 -5.12
CA ASP A 218 -11.81 11.57 -4.21
C ASP A 218 -11.21 10.36 -3.47
N SER A 219 -9.89 10.15 -3.56
CA SER A 219 -9.13 9.17 -2.80
C SER A 219 -7.89 9.81 -2.19
N GLN A 220 -7.19 9.04 -1.35
CA GLN A 220 -5.84 9.36 -0.93
C GLN A 220 -4.92 9.49 -2.16
N ASN A 221 -4.24 10.63 -2.28
CA ASN A 221 -3.37 10.94 -3.41
C ASN A 221 -1.92 10.88 -2.93
N VAL A 222 -1.26 9.76 -3.21
CA VAL A 222 0.07 9.46 -2.66
C VAL A 222 1.12 10.28 -3.38
N SER A 223 1.98 10.96 -2.64
CA SER A 223 3.10 11.72 -3.17
C SER A 223 4.40 11.42 -2.46
N PHE A 224 5.52 11.56 -3.15
CA PHE A 224 6.87 11.35 -2.62
C PHE A 224 7.91 12.07 -3.49
N TRP A 225 9.13 12.23 -2.96
CA TRP A 225 10.29 12.58 -3.77
C TRP A 225 10.78 11.34 -4.50
N SER A 226 10.81 11.37 -5.83
CA SER A 226 11.32 10.27 -6.62
C SER A 226 12.77 10.50 -7.02
N GLU A 227 13.65 9.61 -6.59
CA GLU A 227 15.08 9.67 -6.92
C GLU A 227 15.36 9.35 -8.38
N ALA A 228 14.55 8.50 -9.03
CA ALA A 228 14.78 8.15 -10.44
C ALA A 228 14.49 9.34 -11.38
N GLU A 229 13.39 10.04 -11.14
CA GLU A 229 12.96 11.19 -11.95
C GLU A 229 13.54 12.52 -11.46
N GLN A 230 14.12 12.58 -10.26
CA GLN A 230 14.57 13.80 -9.59
C GLN A 230 13.45 14.85 -9.48
N LEU A 231 12.24 14.39 -9.17
CA LEU A 231 11.02 15.20 -9.09
C LEU A 231 10.14 14.73 -7.94
N TYR A 232 9.27 15.63 -7.46
CA TYR A 232 8.13 15.22 -6.66
C TYR A 232 7.07 14.60 -7.56
N VAL A 233 6.67 13.36 -7.25
CA VAL A 233 5.67 12.60 -7.99
C VAL A 233 4.43 12.46 -7.14
N ALA A 234 3.26 12.56 -7.77
CA ALA A 234 1.96 12.31 -7.14
C ALA A 234 1.13 11.36 -8.00
N TYR A 235 0.61 10.31 -7.38
CA TYR A 235 -0.34 9.38 -7.97
C TYR A 235 -1.75 9.68 -7.49
N PHE A 236 -2.66 9.93 -8.43
CA PHE A 236 -4.08 10.07 -8.18
C PHE A 236 -4.87 9.39 -9.29
N ARG A 237 -6.09 8.98 -8.98
CA ARG A 237 -6.99 8.36 -9.95
C ARG A 237 -7.96 9.40 -10.52
N THR A 238 -8.35 9.19 -11.77
CA THR A 238 -9.43 9.92 -12.43
C THR A 238 -10.23 8.95 -13.31
N TRP A 239 -11.42 9.36 -13.69
CA TRP A 239 -12.28 8.62 -14.59
C TRP A 239 -12.20 9.25 -15.97
N THR A 240 -11.68 8.51 -16.94
CA THR A 240 -11.79 8.86 -18.35
C THR A 240 -12.98 8.11 -18.94
N ARG A 241 -13.87 8.82 -19.63
CA ARG A 241 -14.83 8.13 -20.50
C ARG A 241 -14.03 7.57 -21.67
N LEU A 242 -14.03 6.26 -21.81
CA LEU A 242 -13.59 5.64 -23.06
C LEU A 242 -14.60 6.08 -24.12
N SER A 243 -14.11 6.73 -25.18
CA SER A 243 -14.90 7.00 -26.37
C SER A 243 -15.26 5.66 -27.00
N THR A 244 -16.52 5.26 -26.89
CA THR A 244 -17.14 4.19 -27.68
C THR A 244 -17.41 4.68 -29.09
#